data_AF-Q0CJQ6-F1
#
_entry.id   AF-Q0CJQ6-F1
#
_cell.length_a   1.000
_cell.length_b   1.000
_cell.length_c   1.000
_cell.angle_alpha   90.00
_cell.angle_beta   90.00
_cell.angle_gamma   90.00
#
_symmetry.space_group_name_H-M   'P 1'
#
loop_
_entity.id
_entity.type
_entity.pdbx_description
1 polymer ?
#
loop_
_entity_poly.entity_id
_entity_poly.type
_entity_poly.pdbx_seq_one_letter_code
_entity_poly.pdbx_strand_id
1 'polypeptide(L)'
;MDSQRQSIRQVTRKELYTSFGKRMEYIKAFVGFTDDDAITFNKGAKYIKAAIPTLAHRLYERMLEFDITARALRTRTTMSDSPVDDLFTIDSPQVQRRKIFWKWYLTRFCSDPSQLEYWEYLDKVG
;
A
#
# COMPACT_ATOMS: atom_id res chain seq x y z
N MET A 1 -12.36 -44.39 -6.09
CA MET A 1 -11.34 -43.47 -5.52
C MET A 1 -11.34 -42.21 -6.40
N ASP A 2 -12.33 -41.35 -6.22
CA ASP A 2 -12.43 -40.10 -6.98
C ASP A 2 -11.74 -38.98 -6.20
N SER A 3 -10.45 -38.78 -6.48
CA SER A 3 -9.74 -37.59 -6.03
C SER A 3 -10.26 -36.39 -6.79
N GLN A 4 -10.98 -35.52 -6.08
CA GLN A 4 -11.32 -34.15 -6.47
C GLN A 4 -10.14 -33.48 -7.19
N ARG A 5 -10.20 -33.39 -8.52
CA ARG A 5 -9.47 -32.35 -9.25
C ARG A 5 -10.23 -31.06 -8.97
N GLN A 6 -9.70 -30.22 -8.07
CA GLN A 6 -10.16 -28.83 -8.01
C GLN A 6 -10.07 -28.24 -9.41
N SER A 7 -11.18 -27.74 -9.94
CA SER A 7 -11.19 -27.10 -11.24
C SER A 7 -10.27 -25.89 -11.22
N ILE A 8 -9.38 -25.80 -12.22
CA ILE A 8 -8.47 -24.66 -12.36
C ILE A 8 -9.32 -23.41 -12.59
N ARG A 9 -9.24 -22.42 -11.69
CA ARG A 9 -9.91 -21.13 -11.84
C ARG A 9 -9.33 -20.41 -13.06
N GLN A 10 -10.21 -20.00 -13.98
CA GLN A 10 -9.83 -19.34 -15.23
C GLN A 10 -10.03 -17.83 -15.14
N VAL A 11 -9.05 -17.06 -15.63
CA VAL A 11 -9.16 -15.62 -15.89
C VAL A 11 -8.26 -15.25 -17.06
N THR A 12 -8.72 -14.39 -17.95
CA THR A 12 -7.92 -13.94 -19.09
C THR A 12 -7.08 -12.72 -18.74
N ARG A 13 -5.98 -12.52 -19.47
CA ARG A 13 -5.17 -11.30 -19.37
C ARG A 13 -6.04 -10.05 -19.58
N LYS A 14 -6.92 -10.04 -20.59
CA LYS A 14 -7.79 -8.89 -20.87
C LYS A 14 -8.66 -8.53 -19.66
N GLU A 15 -9.33 -9.50 -19.06
CA GLU A 15 -10.18 -9.27 -17.87
C GLU A 15 -9.40 -8.66 -16.71
N LEU A 16 -8.18 -9.14 -16.44
CA LEU A 16 -7.33 -8.57 -15.40
C LEU A 16 -6.99 -7.09 -15.65
N TYR A 17 -6.79 -6.67 -16.89
CA TYR A 17 -6.44 -5.27 -17.20
C TYR A 17 -7.64 -4.35 -17.43
N THR A 18 -8.80 -4.88 -17.85
CA THR A 18 -9.96 -4.05 -18.25
C THR A 18 -11.17 -4.15 -17.33
N SER A 19 -11.25 -5.15 -16.45
CA SER A 19 -12.39 -5.33 -15.53
C SER A 19 -11.91 -5.31 -14.09
N PHE A 20 -12.23 -4.23 -13.39
CA PHE A 20 -11.91 -4.07 -11.97
C PHE A 20 -12.52 -5.19 -11.11
N GLY A 21 -13.80 -5.53 -11.34
CA GLY A 21 -14.46 -6.61 -10.63
C GLY A 21 -13.78 -7.96 -10.81
N LYS A 22 -13.39 -8.32 -12.05
CA LYS A 22 -12.66 -9.58 -12.33
C LYS A 22 -11.26 -9.60 -11.73
N ARG A 23 -10.56 -8.46 -11.77
CA ARG A 23 -9.26 -8.31 -11.10
C ARG A 23 -9.40 -8.54 -9.60
N MET A 24 -10.39 -7.93 -8.94
CA MET A 24 -10.59 -8.09 -7.49
C MET A 24 -11.02 -9.50 -7.10
N GLU A 25 -11.94 -10.10 -7.86
CA GLU A 25 -12.34 -11.50 -7.68
C GLU A 25 -11.11 -12.42 -7.72
N TYR A 26 -10.26 -12.25 -8.75
CA TYR A 26 -9.03 -13.01 -8.90
C TYR A 26 -8.03 -12.77 -7.77
N ILE A 27 -7.73 -11.52 -7.42
CA ILE A 27 -6.72 -11.20 -6.40
C ILE A 27 -7.16 -11.73 -5.03
N LYS A 28 -8.41 -11.49 -4.62
CA LYS A 28 -8.95 -12.01 -3.34
C LYS A 28 -8.88 -13.53 -3.30
N ALA A 29 -9.30 -14.19 -4.38
CA ALA A 29 -9.19 -15.63 -4.52
C ALA A 29 -7.74 -16.14 -4.44
N PHE A 30 -6.81 -15.45 -5.11
CA PHE A 30 -5.42 -15.87 -5.24
C PHE A 30 -4.66 -15.76 -3.91
N VAL A 31 -4.85 -14.66 -3.17
CA VAL A 31 -4.21 -14.46 -1.86
C VAL A 31 -5.00 -15.11 -0.71
N GLY A 32 -6.15 -15.72 -1.01
CA GLY A 32 -7.02 -16.35 -0.01
C GLY A 32 -7.69 -15.36 0.93
N PHE A 33 -7.98 -14.13 0.48
CA PHE A 33 -8.66 -13.12 1.28
C PHE A 33 -10.16 -13.46 1.40
N THR A 34 -10.60 -13.70 2.62
CA THR A 34 -11.97 -14.11 2.98
C THR A 34 -12.70 -13.03 3.77
N ASP A 35 -14.00 -13.24 4.03
CA ASP A 35 -14.78 -12.35 4.88
C ASP A 35 -14.28 -12.35 6.34
N ASP A 36 -13.78 -13.49 6.83
CA ASP A 36 -13.17 -13.61 8.16
C ASP A 36 -11.91 -12.73 8.29
N ASP A 37 -11.13 -12.61 7.22
CA ASP A 37 -9.98 -11.71 7.17
C ASP A 37 -10.42 -10.25 7.26
N ALA A 38 -11.48 -9.86 6.54
CA ALA A 38 -12.04 -8.52 6.62
C ALA A 38 -12.55 -8.20 8.03
N ILE A 39 -13.26 -9.14 8.67
CA ILE A 39 -13.74 -8.99 10.06
C ILE A 39 -12.54 -8.83 11.01
N THR A 40 -11.53 -9.68 10.88
CA THR A 40 -10.33 -9.67 11.72
C THR A 40 -9.53 -8.38 11.53
N PHE A 41 -9.35 -7.96 10.29
CA PHE A 41 -8.71 -6.69 9.94
C PHE A 41 -9.43 -5.51 10.59
N ASN A 42 -10.76 -5.43 10.47
CA ASN A 42 -11.55 -4.34 11.04
C ASN A 42 -11.46 -4.26 12.57
N LYS A 43 -11.37 -5.41 13.27
CA LYS A 43 -11.13 -5.45 14.72
C LYS A 43 -9.77 -4.83 15.09
N GLY A 44 -8.73 -5.09 14.29
CA GLY A 44 -7.37 -4.61 14.49
C GLY A 44 -7.12 -3.17 14.02
N ALA A 45 -7.85 -2.71 13.01
CA ALA A 45 -7.60 -1.44 12.31
C ALA A 45 -7.60 -0.22 13.25
N LYS A 46 -8.40 -0.23 14.32
CA LYS A 46 -8.43 0.86 15.32
C LYS A 46 -7.08 1.09 16.02
N TYR A 47 -6.33 0.01 16.30
CA TYR A 47 -5.03 0.10 16.96
C TYR A 47 -3.97 0.66 16.01
N ILE A 48 -4.03 0.26 14.74
CA ILE A 48 -3.14 0.78 13.70
C ILE A 48 -3.43 2.26 13.44
N LYS A 49 -4.71 2.65 13.34
CA LYS A 49 -5.13 4.05 13.15
C LYS A 49 -4.57 4.98 14.23
N ALA A 50 -4.59 4.55 15.49
CA ALA A 50 -4.02 5.33 16.59
C ALA A 50 -2.50 5.54 16.44
N ALA A 51 -1.78 4.58 15.83
CA ALA A 51 -0.35 4.64 15.62
C ALA A 51 0.08 5.41 14.35
N ILE A 52 -0.86 5.73 13.43
CA ILE A 52 -0.56 6.35 12.12
C ILE A 52 0.35 7.60 12.23
N PRO A 53 0.10 8.58 13.12
CA PRO A 53 0.95 9.77 13.19
C PRO A 53 2.41 9.43 13.49
N THR A 54 2.64 8.52 14.44
CA THR A 54 3.97 8.06 14.85
C THR A 54 4.62 7.20 13.78
N LEU A 55 3.89 6.26 13.17
CA LEU A 55 4.40 5.41 12.09
C LEU A 55 4.83 6.25 10.88
N ALA A 56 4.03 7.24 10.50
CA ALA A 56 4.37 8.13 9.41
C ALA A 56 5.64 8.93 9.71
N HIS A 57 5.80 9.43 10.94
CA HIS A 57 7.00 10.15 11.30
C HIS A 57 8.25 9.26 11.28
N ARG A 58 8.19 8.10 11.94
CA ARG A 58 9.30 7.15 12.04
C ARG A 58 9.74 6.61 10.68
N LEU A 59 8.80 6.38 9.76
CA LEU A 59 9.14 5.97 8.40
C LEU A 59 10.06 6.99 7.73
N TYR A 60 9.73 8.28 7.78
CA TYR A 60 10.55 9.30 7.16
C TYR A 60 11.86 9.57 7.91
N GLU A 61 11.89 9.40 9.24
CA GLU A 61 13.17 9.39 9.97
C GLU A 61 14.08 8.28 9.42
N ARG A 62 13.58 7.04 9.34
CA ARG A 62 14.36 5.91 8.81
C ARG A 62 14.79 6.13 7.38
N MET A 63 13.91 6.61 6.50
CA MET A 63 14.27 6.89 5.10
C MET A 63 15.31 8.00 4.96
N LEU A 64 15.45 8.90 5.92
CA LEU A 64 16.46 9.95 5.89
C LEU A 64 17.79 9.53 6.56
N GLU A 65 17.79 8.43 7.32
CA GLU A 65 19.01 7.82 7.88
C GLU A 65 19.86 7.13 6.80
N PHE A 66 19.25 6.64 5.72
CA PHE A 66 19.96 5.96 4.63
C PHE A 66 20.07 6.85 3.39
N ASP A 67 21.28 6.91 2.83
CA ASP A 67 21.64 7.75 1.68
C ASP A 67 20.78 7.46 0.44
N ILE A 68 20.57 6.19 0.11
CA ILE A 68 19.81 5.77 -1.08
C ILE A 68 18.35 6.20 -0.99
N THR A 69 17.73 6.12 0.20
CA THR A 69 16.35 6.54 0.40
C THR A 69 16.23 8.06 0.52
N ALA A 70 17.19 8.74 1.15
CA ALA A 70 17.24 10.20 1.18
C ALA A 70 17.41 10.79 -0.23
N ARG A 71 18.29 10.18 -1.05
CA ARG A 71 18.46 10.49 -2.47
C ARG A 71 17.16 10.26 -3.24
N ALA A 72 16.52 9.11 -3.08
CA ALA A 72 15.26 8.82 -3.77
C ALA A 72 14.17 9.83 -3.41
N LEU A 73 14.12 10.25 -2.14
CA LEU A 73 13.19 11.28 -1.70
C LEU A 73 13.45 12.62 -2.42
N ARG A 74 14.72 12.99 -2.61
CA ARG A 74 15.15 14.25 -3.22
C ARG A 74 15.04 14.25 -4.74
N THR A 75 15.67 13.28 -5.39
CA THR A 75 15.88 13.23 -6.85
C THR A 75 14.84 12.40 -7.59
N ARG A 76 14.00 11.63 -6.86
CA ARG A 76 13.01 10.69 -7.41
C ARG A 76 13.63 9.55 -8.23
N THR A 77 14.92 9.31 -8.07
CA THR A 77 15.66 8.22 -8.72
C THR A 77 16.82 7.76 -7.83
N THR A 78 17.30 6.54 -8.06
CA THR A 78 18.51 5.99 -7.42
C THR A 78 19.55 5.57 -8.45
N MET A 79 19.41 6.01 -9.71
CA MET A 79 20.24 5.55 -10.82
C MET A 79 21.65 6.16 -10.87
N SER A 80 21.87 7.27 -10.16
CA SER A 80 23.15 7.98 -10.16
C SER A 80 23.70 8.07 -8.74
N ASP A 81 25.02 7.86 -8.64
CA ASP A 81 25.79 7.97 -7.40
C ASP A 81 26.39 9.37 -7.20
N SER A 82 26.16 10.32 -8.12
CA SER A 82 26.67 11.68 -8.00
C SER A 82 26.22 12.34 -6.69
N PRO A 83 27.10 13.04 -5.96
CA PRO A 83 26.75 13.70 -4.70
C PRO A 83 25.49 14.58 -4.80
N VAL A 84 24.71 14.63 -3.72
CA VAL A 84 23.50 15.46 -3.62
C VAL A 84 23.67 16.40 -2.45
N ASP A 85 23.93 17.68 -2.74
CA ASP A 85 24.32 18.66 -1.73
C ASP A 85 23.15 19.15 -0.87
N ASP A 86 21.90 18.89 -1.27
CA ASP A 86 20.68 19.42 -0.64
C ASP A 86 19.62 18.35 -0.33
N LEU A 87 20.07 17.26 0.31
CA LEU A 87 19.18 16.24 0.86
C LEU A 87 18.15 16.86 1.80
N PHE A 88 16.94 16.30 1.78
CA PHE A 88 15.89 16.73 2.68
C PHE A 88 16.21 16.34 4.12
N THR A 89 15.74 17.15 5.04
CA THR A 89 15.65 16.86 6.48
C THR A 89 14.23 16.48 6.85
N ILE A 90 14.04 15.99 8.07
CA ILE A 90 12.72 15.61 8.57
C ILE A 90 11.73 16.79 8.57
N ASP A 91 12.23 18.02 8.73
CA ASP A 91 11.46 19.27 8.75
C ASP A 91 11.32 19.95 7.39
N SER A 92 11.94 19.39 6.34
CA SER A 92 11.79 19.91 4.99
C SER A 92 10.32 19.93 4.56
N PRO A 93 9.80 21.02 3.96
CA PRO A 93 8.40 21.13 3.57
C PRO A 93 7.91 19.97 2.66
N GLN A 94 8.80 19.43 1.84
CA GLN A 94 8.55 18.28 0.98
C GLN A 94 8.29 17.01 1.80
N VAL A 95 9.09 16.76 2.84
CA VAL A 95 8.92 15.61 3.74
C VAL A 95 7.64 15.77 4.58
N GLN A 96 7.36 16.96 5.09
CA GLN A 96 6.12 17.22 5.84
C GLN A 96 4.85 17.01 5.00
N ARG A 97 4.83 17.48 3.74
CA ARG A 97 3.72 17.21 2.80
C ARG A 97 3.56 15.72 2.51
N ARG A 98 4.66 14.99 2.34
CA ARG A 98 4.63 13.54 2.12
C ARG A 98 4.15 12.77 3.36
N LYS A 99 4.54 13.18 4.58
CA LYS A 99 3.98 12.66 5.84
C LYS A 99 2.47 12.88 5.89
N ILE A 100 1.96 14.03 5.47
CA ILE A 100 0.51 14.28 5.39
C ILE A 100 -0.15 13.28 4.45
N PHE A 101 0.32 13.17 3.21
CA PHE A 101 -0.20 12.20 2.24
C PHE A 101 -0.17 10.77 2.79
N TRP A 102 0.96 10.36 3.39
CA TRP A 102 1.11 9.01 3.95
C TRP A 102 0.14 8.73 5.09
N LYS A 103 -0.13 9.72 5.97
CA LYS A 103 -1.16 9.59 7.00
C LYS A 103 -2.56 9.39 6.38
N TRP A 104 -2.90 10.15 5.33
CA TRP A 104 -4.18 9.98 4.61
C TRP A 104 -4.28 8.60 3.95
N TYR A 105 -3.21 8.17 3.29
CA TYR A 105 -3.12 6.85 2.68
C TYR A 105 -3.31 5.75 3.71
N LEU A 106 -2.56 5.75 4.81
CA LEU A 106 -2.70 4.74 5.87
C LEU A 106 -4.09 4.76 6.52
N THR A 107 -4.71 5.94 6.63
CA THR A 107 -6.07 6.06 7.17
C THR A 107 -7.08 5.37 6.25
N ARG A 108 -6.93 5.52 4.93
CA ARG A 108 -7.74 4.81 3.93
C ARG A 108 -7.39 3.33 3.85
N PHE A 109 -6.13 2.97 3.93
CA PHE A 109 -5.67 1.59 3.98
C PHE A 109 -6.26 0.83 5.19
N CYS A 110 -6.52 1.54 6.30
CA CYS A 110 -7.16 0.97 7.48
C CYS A 110 -8.70 1.14 7.48
N SER A 111 -9.34 1.51 6.36
CA SER A 111 -10.80 1.48 6.26
C SER A 111 -11.32 0.08 5.92
N ASP A 112 -12.63 -0.10 5.93
CA ASP A 112 -13.26 -1.41 5.80
C ASP A 112 -13.05 -2.04 4.41
N PRO A 113 -12.33 -3.18 4.30
CA PRO A 113 -12.08 -3.85 3.03
C PRO A 113 -13.30 -4.62 2.48
N SER A 114 -14.42 -4.67 3.20
CA SER A 114 -15.69 -5.19 2.65
C SER A 114 -16.33 -4.24 1.63
N GLN A 115 -16.00 -2.95 1.70
CA GLN A 115 -16.57 -1.90 0.85
C GLN A 115 -15.83 -1.80 -0.49
N LEU A 116 -16.56 -1.54 -1.57
CA LEU A 116 -15.97 -1.45 -2.92
C LEU A 116 -14.99 -0.27 -3.03
N GLU A 117 -15.35 0.85 -2.40
CA GLU A 117 -14.60 2.11 -2.39
C GLU A 117 -13.20 1.96 -1.79
N TYR A 118 -13.02 1.00 -0.89
CA TYR A 118 -11.70 0.64 -0.36
C TYR A 118 -10.77 0.18 -1.49
N TRP A 119 -11.25 -0.77 -2.29
CA TRP A 119 -10.48 -1.35 -3.39
C TRP A 119 -10.28 -0.36 -4.53
N GLU A 120 -11.29 0.45 -4.84
CA GLU A 120 -11.17 1.52 -5.84
C GLU A 120 -10.13 2.58 -5.44
N TYR A 121 -10.02 2.88 -4.14
CA TYR A 121 -8.98 3.77 -3.66
C TYR A 121 -7.59 3.14 -3.85
N LEU A 122 -7.43 1.86 -3.47
CA LEU A 122 -6.16 1.16 -3.62
C LEU A 122 -5.73 1.02 -5.08
N ASP A 123 -6.66 0.78 -6.00
CA ASP A 123 -6.40 0.70 -7.44
C ASP A 123 -5.88 2.02 -8.04
N LYS A 124 -6.18 3.17 -7.40
CA LYS A 124 -5.71 4.49 -7.84
C LYS A 124 -4.30 4.84 -7.34
N VAL A 125 -3.84 4.18 -6.27
CA VAL A 125 -2.57 4.52 -5.60
C VAL A 125 -1.52 3.41 -5.66
N GLY A 126 -1.93 2.18 -6.00
CA GLY A 126 -1.05 1.04 -6.30
C GLY A 126 -0.61 1.04 -7.76
#